data_AF-A0AA89BY92-F1
#
_entry.id   AF-A0AA89BY92-F1
#
_cell.length_a   1.000
_cell.length_b   1.000
_cell.length_c   1.000
_cell.angle_alpha   90.00
_cell.angle_beta   90.00
_cell.angle_gamma   90.00
#
_symmetry.space_group_name_H-M   'P 1'
#
loop_
_entity.id
_entity.type
_entity.pdbx_description
1 polymer ?
#
loop_
_entity_poly.entity_id
_entity_poly.type
_entity_poly.pdbx_seq_one_letter_code
_entity_poly.pdbx_strand_id
1 'polypeptide(L)'
;MDEVSATELKNYPESFQPIKSEFEMSVEMVSPAQYGSTVAEDLFHVPLSMKQMKSLNIEKAKRMKFKGMTKPPEVVVVNQKEKPVSKSNNDSFQRTFLLLNTVQMLQEGYPMPVKSSENSYKNFKYTNKKYSTVTSQSPMFGLDCEMCMTTAKRPELTWVSVINENLETVYNTLVKPYNKVTNYLTRWSGITKALLDPVNKRLEEVQRDLQKLLPPDAILCGQSLQCDLLALQMFHPYVIDTSVIYNLSGQHGIKPSLKILTQRFLGYLYENSSPHLSF
;
A
#
# COMPACT_ATOMS: atom_id res chain seq x y z
N MET A 1 -19.30 -30.96 13.82
CA MET A 1 -20.07 -29.78 13.38
C MET A 1 -20.08 -29.89 11.88
N ASP A 2 -21.20 -30.32 11.32
CA ASP A 2 -21.31 -30.48 9.87
C ASP A 2 -21.28 -29.09 9.24
N GLU A 3 -20.31 -28.88 8.36
CA GLU A 3 -20.11 -27.61 7.67
C GLU A 3 -21.29 -27.35 6.73
N VAL A 4 -21.94 -26.20 6.87
CA VAL A 4 -23.07 -25.81 6.02
C VAL A 4 -22.53 -25.31 4.68
N SER A 5 -22.84 -26.01 3.58
CA SER A 5 -22.45 -25.54 2.23
C SER A 5 -23.27 -24.30 1.83
N ALA A 6 -22.72 -23.45 0.95
CA ALA A 6 -23.48 -22.34 0.36
C ALA A 6 -24.73 -22.83 -0.38
N THR A 7 -24.72 -24.06 -0.88
CA THR A 7 -25.88 -24.71 -1.52
C THR A 7 -27.01 -24.93 -0.51
N GLU A 8 -26.70 -25.39 0.69
CA GLU A 8 -27.67 -25.59 1.77
C GLU A 8 -28.20 -24.28 2.31
N LEU A 9 -27.34 -23.26 2.41
CA LEU A 9 -27.72 -21.90 2.81
C LEU A 9 -28.70 -21.24 1.82
N LYS A 10 -28.61 -21.62 0.54
CA LYS A 10 -29.50 -21.17 -0.53
C LYS A 10 -30.81 -21.94 -0.56
N ASN A 11 -30.77 -23.25 -0.31
CA ASN A 11 -31.94 -24.12 -0.33
C ASN A 11 -32.80 -24.00 0.94
N TYR A 12 -32.20 -23.66 2.08
CA TYR A 12 -32.89 -23.51 3.36
C TYR A 12 -32.65 -22.12 3.99
N PRO A 13 -33.04 -21.04 3.31
CA PRO A 13 -32.72 -19.68 3.73
C PRO A 13 -33.33 -19.30 5.09
N GLU A 14 -34.46 -19.92 5.46
CA GLU A 14 -35.16 -19.68 6.72
C GLU A 14 -34.44 -20.28 7.93
N SER A 15 -33.68 -21.35 7.74
CA SER A 15 -32.93 -22.03 8.81
C SER A 15 -31.72 -21.23 9.30
N PHE A 16 -31.31 -20.19 8.56
CA PHE A 16 -30.09 -19.41 8.81
C PHE A 16 -30.34 -17.90 8.94
N GLN A 17 -31.58 -17.50 9.28
CA GLN A 17 -31.97 -16.09 9.48
C GLN A 17 -31.04 -15.30 10.43
N PRO A 18 -30.60 -15.85 11.59
CA PRO A 18 -29.70 -15.12 12.47
C PRO A 18 -28.37 -14.77 11.80
N ILE A 19 -27.79 -15.70 11.04
CA ILE A 19 -26.49 -15.54 10.37
C ILE A 19 -26.55 -14.47 9.29
N LYS A 20 -27.63 -14.45 8.49
CA LYS A 20 -27.82 -13.43 7.43
C LYS A 20 -28.05 -12.02 7.99
N SER A 21 -28.56 -11.90 9.21
CA SER A 21 -28.80 -10.61 9.85
C SER A 21 -27.53 -9.95 10.40
N GLU A 22 -26.55 -10.75 10.82
CA GLU A 22 -25.27 -10.25 11.36
C GLU A 22 -24.16 -10.13 10.31
N PHE A 23 -24.17 -10.99 9.29
CA PHE A 23 -23.14 -11.05 8.26
C PHE A 23 -23.74 -10.79 6.87
N GLU A 24 -23.42 -9.62 6.32
CA GLU A 24 -23.82 -9.22 4.97
C GLU A 24 -23.05 -9.98 3.87
N MET A 25 -21.95 -10.66 4.24
CA MET A 25 -21.07 -11.40 3.36
C MET A 25 -20.96 -12.87 3.78
N SER A 26 -21.17 -13.79 2.84
CA SER A 26 -20.96 -15.23 3.03
C SER A 26 -19.67 -15.67 2.35
N VAL A 27 -18.82 -16.41 3.07
CA VAL A 27 -17.61 -17.02 2.54
C VAL A 27 -17.76 -18.53 2.64
N GLU A 28 -17.63 -19.24 1.51
CA GLU A 28 -17.59 -20.70 1.49
C GLU A 28 -16.14 -21.17 1.46
N MET A 29 -15.78 -22.04 2.40
CA MET A 29 -14.49 -22.72 2.37
C MET A 29 -14.60 -23.92 1.44
N VAL A 30 -13.88 -23.87 0.33
CA VAL A 30 -13.83 -24.95 -0.66
C VAL A 30 -12.59 -25.78 -0.40
N SER A 31 -12.75 -27.09 -0.28
CA SER A 31 -11.60 -28.00 -0.11
C SER A 31 -10.77 -28.04 -1.40
N PRO A 32 -9.43 -28.06 -1.33
CA PRO A 32 -8.55 -28.16 -2.49
C PRO A 32 -8.94 -29.28 -3.47
N ALA A 33 -9.44 -30.40 -2.93
CA ALA A 33 -9.88 -31.54 -3.72
C ALA A 33 -11.03 -31.21 -4.70
N GLN A 34 -11.87 -30.22 -4.38
CA GLN A 34 -13.04 -29.86 -5.20
C GLN A 34 -12.66 -29.12 -6.49
N TYR A 35 -11.51 -28.45 -6.54
CA TYR A 35 -10.95 -27.84 -7.75
C TYR A 35 -9.69 -28.55 -8.26
N GLY A 36 -9.48 -29.80 -7.83
CA GLY A 36 -8.40 -30.65 -8.32
C GLY A 36 -7.01 -30.27 -7.81
N SER A 37 -6.91 -29.57 -6.68
CA SER A 37 -5.65 -29.22 -6.02
C SER A 37 -5.46 -30.04 -4.74
N THR A 38 -4.24 -30.02 -4.19
CA THR A 38 -3.95 -30.53 -2.85
C THR A 38 -3.70 -29.38 -1.88
N VAL A 39 -3.95 -29.61 -0.59
CA VAL A 39 -3.64 -28.62 0.47
C VAL A 39 -2.18 -28.16 0.38
N ALA A 40 -1.26 -29.05 0.05
CA ALA A 40 0.15 -28.73 -0.11
C ALA A 40 0.39 -27.76 -1.28
N GLU A 41 -0.21 -28.00 -2.44
CA GLU A 41 -0.09 -27.14 -3.63
C GLU A 41 -0.67 -25.74 -3.37
N ASP A 42 -1.82 -25.65 -2.72
CA ASP A 42 -2.40 -24.35 -2.38
C ASP A 42 -1.59 -23.60 -1.32
N LEU A 43 -1.02 -24.32 -0.35
CA LEU A 43 -0.16 -23.72 0.67
C LEU A 43 1.13 -23.14 0.06
N PHE A 44 1.60 -23.69 -1.07
CA PHE A 44 2.72 -23.12 -1.84
C PHE A 44 2.38 -21.80 -2.53
N HIS A 45 1.09 -21.54 -2.81
CA HIS A 45 0.63 -20.27 -3.38
C HIS A 45 0.40 -19.18 -2.34
N VAL A 46 0.43 -19.51 -1.04
CA VAL A 46 0.34 -18.52 0.03
C VAL A 46 1.63 -17.69 0.07
N PRO A 47 1.58 -16.37 -0.15
CA PRO A 47 2.78 -15.54 -0.17
C PRO A 47 3.43 -15.53 1.22
N LEU A 48 4.67 -16.02 1.28
CA LEU A 48 5.47 -16.05 2.50
C LEU A 48 6.15 -14.69 2.72
N SER A 49 6.22 -14.26 3.99
CA SER A 49 7.03 -13.10 4.34
C SER A 49 8.52 -13.35 4.11
N MET A 50 9.29 -12.28 3.91
CA MET A 50 10.75 -12.36 3.72
C MET A 50 11.49 -13.06 4.88
N LYS A 51 10.95 -12.99 6.11
CA LYS A 51 11.51 -13.73 7.25
C LYS A 51 11.25 -15.24 7.15
N GLN A 52 10.03 -15.64 6.78
CA GLN A 52 9.67 -17.04 6.58
C GLN A 52 10.44 -17.66 5.40
N MET A 53 10.64 -16.90 4.33
CA MET A 53 11.47 -17.36 3.20
C MET A 53 12.93 -17.59 3.61
N LYS A 54 13.50 -16.73 4.45
CA LYS A 54 14.87 -16.89 4.97
C LYS A 54 15.00 -18.08 5.93
N SER A 55 13.99 -18.34 6.76
CA SER A 55 14.02 -19.50 7.68
C SER A 55 13.85 -20.83 6.97
N LEU A 56 13.21 -20.85 5.80
CA LEU A 56 12.86 -22.08 5.07
C LEU A 56 13.90 -22.54 4.03
N ASN A 57 15.06 -21.87 3.88
CA ASN A 57 16.14 -22.29 2.97
C ASN A 57 15.65 -22.66 1.54
N ILE A 58 14.69 -21.89 1.02
CA ILE A 58 13.86 -22.20 -0.17
C ILE A 58 14.66 -22.20 -1.50
N GLU A 59 15.95 -21.83 -1.51
CA GLU A 59 16.79 -21.96 -2.71
C GLU A 59 16.81 -23.39 -3.28
N LYS A 60 16.61 -24.43 -2.44
CA LYS A 60 16.47 -25.82 -2.89
C LYS A 60 15.08 -26.16 -3.47
N ALA A 61 14.01 -25.54 -2.97
CA ALA A 61 12.63 -25.84 -3.37
C ALA A 61 12.26 -25.26 -4.76
N LYS A 62 12.94 -24.20 -5.20
CA LYS A 62 12.84 -23.67 -6.58
C LYS A 62 13.20 -24.70 -7.66
N ARG A 63 13.86 -25.81 -7.30
CA ARG A 63 14.35 -26.84 -8.21
C ARG A 63 13.38 -28.01 -8.44
N MET A 64 12.30 -28.12 -7.65
CA MET A 64 11.27 -29.13 -7.87
C MET A 64 10.29 -28.65 -8.93
N LYS A 65 10.49 -29.08 -10.19
CA LYS A 65 9.50 -28.92 -11.26
C LYS A 65 8.32 -29.85 -10.99
N PHE A 66 7.31 -29.39 -10.25
CA PHE A 66 6.00 -30.02 -10.24
C PHE A 66 5.22 -29.60 -11.50
N LYS A 67 4.70 -30.58 -12.24
CA LYS A 67 3.71 -30.36 -13.30
C LYS A 67 2.37 -30.09 -12.62
N GLY A 68 1.93 -28.84 -12.52
CA GLY A 68 0.64 -28.49 -11.92
C GLY A 68 0.15 -27.11 -12.40
N MET A 69 -1.14 -27.04 -12.72
CA MET A 69 -1.96 -25.96 -13.32
C MET A 69 -1.32 -24.58 -13.62
N THR A 70 -1.47 -24.13 -14.87
CA THR A 70 -1.04 -22.81 -15.38
C THR A 70 -1.99 -21.66 -15.06
N LYS A 71 -2.99 -21.85 -14.19
CA LYS A 71 -3.93 -20.80 -13.80
C LYS A 71 -4.22 -20.86 -12.30
N PRO A 72 -4.21 -19.72 -11.59
CA PRO A 72 -4.73 -19.66 -10.22
C PRO A 72 -6.21 -20.08 -10.22
N PRO A 73 -6.73 -20.65 -9.12
CA PRO A 73 -8.13 -21.04 -9.02
C PRO A 73 -9.01 -19.82 -9.33
N GLU A 74 -9.97 -20.00 -10.24
CA GLU A 74 -10.97 -18.99 -10.57
C GLU A 74 -11.80 -18.71 -9.32
N VAL A 75 -11.68 -17.50 -8.79
CA VAL A 75 -12.59 -16.99 -7.77
C VAL A 75 -13.93 -16.78 -8.45
N VAL A 76 -14.86 -17.71 -8.26
CA VAL A 76 -16.24 -17.56 -8.72
C VAL A 76 -16.92 -16.51 -7.84
N VAL A 77 -16.79 -15.25 -8.23
CA VAL A 77 -17.58 -14.16 -7.65
C VAL A 77 -19.02 -14.35 -8.12
N VAL A 78 -19.91 -14.78 -7.23
CA VAL A 78 -21.34 -14.87 -7.53
C VAL A 78 -21.86 -13.46 -7.78
N ASN A 79 -22.29 -13.23 -9.03
CA ASN A 79 -22.87 -12.00 -9.57
C ASN A 79 -23.64 -11.17 -8.52
N GLN A 80 -23.00 -10.11 -8.05
CA GLN A 80 -23.74 -8.94 -7.60
C GLN A 80 -24.06 -8.11 -8.84
N LYS A 81 -25.33 -7.70 -8.99
CA LYS A 81 -25.68 -6.65 -9.96
C LYS A 81 -24.88 -5.41 -9.56
N GLU A 82 -23.80 -5.13 -10.29
CA GLU A 82 -23.07 -3.87 -10.16
C GLU A 82 -24.07 -2.73 -10.37
N LYS A 83 -24.30 -1.93 -9.32
CA LYS A 83 -24.99 -0.66 -9.50
C LYS A 83 -24.18 0.16 -10.52
N PRO A 84 -24.79 0.88 -11.46
CA PRO A 84 -24.04 1.70 -12.41
C PRO A 84 -23.26 2.75 -11.63
N VAL A 85 -21.96 2.52 -11.47
CA VAL A 85 -21.08 3.36 -10.67
C VAL A 85 -20.71 4.58 -11.50
N SER A 86 -21.08 5.76 -11.02
CA SER A 86 -20.76 7.04 -11.65
C SER A 86 -19.25 7.23 -11.74
N LYS A 87 -18.74 7.60 -12.91
CA LYS A 87 -17.36 8.09 -13.08
C LYS A 87 -17.25 9.48 -12.44
N SER A 88 -16.06 9.88 -11.96
CA SER A 88 -15.80 11.30 -11.76
C SER A 88 -15.79 11.99 -13.13
N ASN A 89 -16.09 13.29 -13.18
CA ASN A 89 -16.27 13.98 -14.47
C ASN A 89 -15.01 14.01 -15.36
N ASN A 90 -13.82 13.72 -14.81
CA ASN A 90 -12.55 13.84 -15.53
C ASN A 90 -11.75 12.53 -15.66
N ASP A 91 -12.10 11.45 -14.96
CA ASP A 91 -11.31 10.21 -15.03
C ASP A 91 -11.72 9.32 -16.21
N SER A 92 -10.73 8.80 -16.95
CA SER A 92 -10.95 7.81 -18.03
C SER A 92 -11.63 6.51 -17.53
N PHE A 93 -11.32 6.11 -16.29
CA PHE A 93 -11.84 4.91 -15.62
C PHE A 93 -11.90 5.12 -14.10
N GLN A 94 -12.48 4.18 -13.35
CA GLN A 94 -12.58 4.31 -11.90
C GLN A 94 -11.20 4.22 -11.25
N ARG A 95 -10.80 5.28 -10.54
CA ARG A 95 -9.53 5.33 -9.78
C ARG A 95 -9.40 4.21 -8.74
N THR A 96 -10.50 3.65 -8.25
CA THR A 96 -10.52 2.50 -7.34
C THR A 96 -9.83 1.26 -7.90
N PHE A 97 -9.77 1.10 -9.22
CA PHE A 97 -9.06 0.00 -9.87
C PHE A 97 -7.53 0.11 -9.78
N LEU A 98 -7.00 1.28 -9.39
CA LEU A 98 -5.57 1.52 -9.21
C LEU A 98 -5.09 1.28 -7.78
N LEU A 99 -6.01 1.04 -6.86
CA LEU A 99 -5.68 0.84 -5.46
C LEU A 99 -4.88 -0.45 -5.30
N LEU A 100 -3.80 -0.36 -4.52
CA LEU A 100 -3.08 -1.54 -4.08
C LEU A 100 -4.00 -2.39 -3.21
N ASN A 101 -4.10 -3.69 -3.53
CA ASN A 101 -4.73 -4.63 -2.64
C ASN A 101 -3.80 -5.01 -1.47
N THR A 102 -4.35 -5.61 -0.42
CA THR A 102 -3.62 -5.99 0.79
C THR A 102 -2.41 -6.89 0.51
N VAL A 103 -2.52 -7.80 -0.47
CA VAL A 103 -1.41 -8.71 -0.84
C VAL A 103 -0.27 -7.92 -1.49
N GLN A 104 -0.60 -7.00 -2.40
CA GLN A 104 0.37 -6.10 -3.01
C GLN A 104 1.02 -5.21 -1.96
N MET A 105 0.26 -4.60 -1.06
CA MET A 105 0.81 -3.80 0.04
C MET A 105 1.82 -4.59 0.88
N LEU A 106 1.50 -5.85 1.21
CA LEU A 106 2.40 -6.73 1.97
C LEU A 106 3.68 -7.06 1.18
N GLN A 107 3.54 -7.42 -0.10
CA GLN A 107 4.68 -7.74 -0.99
C GLN A 107 5.60 -6.53 -1.19
N GLU A 108 5.02 -5.34 -1.30
CA GLU A 108 5.73 -4.08 -1.49
C GLU A 108 6.28 -3.48 -0.18
N GLY A 109 6.07 -4.16 0.95
CA GLY A 109 6.67 -3.79 2.23
C GLY A 109 6.01 -2.58 2.90
N TYR A 110 4.75 -2.30 2.58
CA TYR A 110 3.99 -1.27 3.27
C TYR A 110 3.83 -1.59 4.77
N PRO A 111 3.80 -0.57 5.64
CA PRO A 111 3.49 -0.79 7.03
C PRO A 111 2.05 -1.28 7.16
N MET A 112 1.87 -2.43 7.80
CA MET A 112 0.56 -3.05 8.02
C MET A 112 0.35 -3.29 9.52
N PRO A 113 -0.87 -3.07 10.06
CA PRO A 113 -1.18 -3.26 11.47
C PRO A 113 -1.36 -4.75 11.82
N VAL A 114 -0.42 -5.59 11.41
CA VAL A 114 -0.40 -7.01 11.75
C VAL A 114 0.28 -7.17 13.10
N LYS A 115 -0.31 -7.97 13.99
CA LYS A 115 0.32 -8.39 15.26
C LYS A 115 1.49 -9.33 14.97
N SER A 116 2.59 -8.78 14.47
CA SER A 116 3.86 -9.52 14.38
C SER A 116 4.46 -9.66 15.78
N SER A 117 5.21 -10.75 16.00
CA SER A 117 5.87 -11.03 17.29
C SER A 117 6.92 -9.99 17.68
N GLU A 118 7.41 -9.20 16.72
CA GLU A 118 8.27 -8.05 16.96
C GLU A 118 7.46 -6.76 16.92
N ASN A 119 7.61 -5.95 17.96
CA ASN A 119 6.91 -4.69 18.24
C ASN A 119 7.22 -3.55 17.23
N SER A 120 7.56 -3.87 15.98
CA SER A 120 8.20 -2.98 15.00
C SER A 120 7.37 -1.75 14.65
N TYR A 121 6.05 -1.81 14.81
CA TYR A 121 5.13 -0.71 14.52
C TYR A 121 4.45 -0.12 15.76
N LYS A 122 5.02 -0.29 16.96
CA LYS A 122 4.41 0.17 18.22
C LYS A 122 4.00 1.65 18.22
N ASN A 123 4.78 2.50 17.54
CA ASN A 123 4.56 3.95 17.51
C ASN A 123 3.81 4.44 16.27
N PHE A 124 3.39 3.52 15.38
CA PHE A 124 2.72 3.91 14.16
C PHE A 124 1.30 4.39 14.44
N LYS A 125 0.88 5.42 13.70
CA LYS A 125 -0.46 6.00 13.81
C LYS A 125 -1.26 5.79 12.53
N TYR A 126 -2.55 5.59 12.67
CA TYR A 126 -3.43 5.62 11.50
C TYR A 126 -3.59 7.06 11.00
N THR A 127 -3.62 7.24 9.68
CA THR A 127 -3.94 8.53 9.04
C THR A 127 -5.37 8.99 9.34
N ASN A 128 -6.30 8.07 9.56
CA ASN A 128 -7.61 8.38 10.10
C ASN A 128 -8.01 7.41 11.23
N LYS A 129 -8.90 7.86 12.13
CA LYS A 129 -9.48 7.00 13.19
C LYS A 129 -10.51 6.03 12.63
N LYS A 130 -11.24 6.45 11.59
CA LYS A 130 -12.23 5.64 10.89
C LYS A 130 -12.06 5.89 9.39
N TYR A 131 -12.15 4.83 8.61
CA TYR A 131 -12.08 4.92 7.15
C TYR A 131 -13.47 4.69 6.57
N SER A 132 -13.81 5.43 5.53
CA SER A 132 -15.00 5.21 4.71
C SER A 132 -14.59 4.54 3.41
N THR A 133 -15.50 3.74 2.84
CA THR A 133 -15.27 3.08 1.56
C THR A 133 -14.98 4.12 0.47
N VAL A 134 -13.84 3.96 -0.18
CA VAL A 134 -13.45 4.80 -1.31
C VAL A 134 -14.34 4.57 -2.52
N THR A 135 -14.62 5.65 -3.23
CA THR A 135 -15.41 5.68 -4.45
C THR A 135 -14.60 6.30 -5.59
N SER A 136 -15.17 6.30 -6.80
CA SER A 136 -14.60 7.03 -7.93
C SER A 136 -14.56 8.55 -7.74
N GLN A 137 -15.28 9.10 -6.74
CA GLN A 137 -15.28 10.53 -6.40
C GLN A 137 -14.42 10.85 -5.17
N SER A 138 -13.82 9.84 -4.54
CA SER A 138 -13.00 10.07 -3.35
C SER A 138 -11.73 10.87 -3.68
N PRO A 139 -11.35 11.84 -2.82
CA PRO A 139 -10.30 12.80 -3.12
C PRO A 139 -8.92 12.15 -3.13
N MET A 140 -8.09 12.52 -4.10
CA MET A 140 -6.70 12.08 -4.18
C MET A 140 -5.73 13.12 -3.63
N PHE A 141 -4.69 12.64 -2.96
CA PHE A 141 -3.63 13.46 -2.41
C PHE A 141 -2.27 12.93 -2.86
N GLY A 142 -1.50 13.77 -3.55
CA GLY A 142 -0.10 13.46 -3.87
C GLY A 142 0.74 13.61 -2.60
N LEU A 143 1.51 12.60 -2.23
CA LEU A 143 2.40 12.61 -1.07
C LEU A 143 3.84 12.34 -1.51
N ASP A 144 4.76 13.15 -1.01
CA ASP A 144 6.19 12.96 -1.19
C ASP A 144 6.94 13.39 0.09
N CYS A 145 7.92 12.61 0.49
CA CYS A 145 8.77 12.87 1.64
C CYS A 145 10.24 12.86 1.27
N GLU A 146 10.99 13.79 1.87
CA GLU A 146 12.44 13.71 1.90
C GLU A 146 12.92 13.20 3.25
N MET A 147 13.93 12.33 3.20
CA MET A 147 14.48 11.66 4.36
C MET A 147 15.99 11.92 4.52
N CYS A 148 16.47 11.71 5.74
CA CYS A 148 17.89 11.61 6.05
C CYS A 148 18.20 10.30 6.74
N MET A 149 19.49 9.91 6.75
CA MET A 149 19.99 8.81 7.57
C MET A 149 20.41 9.35 8.94
N THR A 150 20.03 8.66 10.01
CA THR A 150 20.37 9.05 11.38
C THR A 150 21.15 7.97 12.12
N THR A 151 21.51 8.23 13.37
CA THR A 151 22.16 7.23 14.26
C THR A 151 21.30 6.00 14.49
N ALA A 152 19.98 6.06 14.24
CA ALA A 152 19.09 4.90 14.29
C ALA A 152 19.29 3.93 13.09
N LYS A 153 20.17 4.26 12.13
CA LYS A 153 20.47 3.47 10.93
C LYS A 153 19.24 3.14 10.08
N ARG A 154 18.26 4.05 10.09
CA ARG A 154 17.07 3.99 9.23
C ARG A 154 16.77 5.39 8.67
N PRO A 155 16.10 5.49 7.51
CA PRO A 155 15.59 6.75 7.01
C PRO A 155 14.61 7.38 8.00
N GLU A 156 14.77 8.67 8.25
CA GLU A 156 13.85 9.48 9.05
C GLU A 156 13.42 10.72 8.31
N LEU A 157 12.15 11.08 8.50
CA LEU A 157 11.50 12.20 7.82
C LEU A 157 12.20 13.53 8.10
N THR A 158 12.45 14.28 7.04
CA THR A 158 13.02 15.63 7.09
C THR A 158 12.19 16.68 6.36
N TRP A 159 11.41 16.27 5.37
CA TRP A 159 10.47 17.12 4.66
C TRP A 159 9.29 16.28 4.22
N VAL A 160 8.09 16.83 4.29
CA VAL A 160 6.88 16.25 3.70
C VAL A 160 6.14 17.31 2.93
N SER A 161 5.64 16.93 1.75
CA SER A 161 4.79 17.75 0.89
C SER A 161 3.56 16.95 0.48
N VAL A 162 2.40 17.61 0.51
CA VAL A 162 1.11 17.05 0.11
C VAL A 162 0.42 18.02 -0.83
N ILE A 163 -0.02 17.50 -1.98
CA ILE A 163 -0.80 18.24 -2.97
C ILE A 163 -2.20 17.64 -3.11
N ASN A 164 -3.19 18.45 -3.47
CA ASN A 164 -4.54 17.99 -3.81
C ASN A 164 -4.70 17.75 -5.33
N GLU A 165 -5.90 17.34 -5.77
CA GLU A 165 -6.22 17.12 -7.19
C GLU A 165 -6.18 18.38 -8.06
N ASN A 166 -6.28 19.57 -7.45
CA ASN A 166 -6.10 20.84 -8.15
C ASN A 166 -4.61 21.21 -8.32
N LEU A 167 -3.69 20.32 -7.92
CA LEU A 167 -2.24 20.54 -7.89
C LEU A 167 -1.80 21.64 -6.91
N GLU A 168 -2.64 21.96 -5.93
CA GLU A 168 -2.34 22.94 -4.89
C GLU A 168 -1.62 22.25 -3.73
N THR A 169 -0.52 22.85 -3.27
CA THR A 169 0.19 22.40 -2.07
C THR A 169 -0.64 22.69 -0.82
N VAL A 170 -1.27 21.64 -0.28
CA VAL A 170 -2.14 21.73 0.90
C VAL A 170 -1.38 21.54 2.20
N TYR A 171 -0.19 20.95 2.15
CA TYR A 171 0.69 20.82 3.32
C TYR A 171 2.14 20.70 2.87
N ASN A 172 3.03 21.51 3.42
CA ASN A 172 4.44 21.49 3.08
C ASN A 172 5.27 21.91 4.27
N THR A 173 6.09 21.02 4.83
CA THR A 173 6.80 21.32 6.08
C THR A 173 8.06 20.50 6.31
N LEU A 174 9.10 21.17 6.80
CA LEU A 174 10.32 20.55 7.30
C LEU A 174 10.14 19.96 8.70
N VAL A 175 10.81 18.84 8.95
CA VAL A 175 10.76 18.08 10.19
C VAL A 175 12.18 17.84 10.68
N LYS A 176 12.42 18.03 11.98
CA LYS A 176 13.73 17.75 12.57
C LYS A 176 13.66 16.45 13.39
N PRO A 177 14.35 15.37 12.97
CA PRO A 177 14.44 14.12 13.70
C PRO A 177 15.02 14.29 15.10
N TYR A 178 14.62 13.43 16.03
CA TYR A 178 15.22 13.38 17.38
C TYR A 178 16.63 12.77 17.35
N ASN A 179 16.86 11.79 16.49
CA ASN A 179 18.17 11.18 16.35
C ASN A 179 19.12 12.10 15.59
N LYS A 180 20.41 12.01 15.91
CA LYS A 180 21.44 12.78 15.22
C LYS A 180 21.54 12.33 13.77
N VAL A 181 21.44 13.28 12.83
CA VAL A 181 21.62 13.02 11.41
C VAL A 181 23.08 12.64 11.13
N THR A 182 23.28 11.50 10.46
CA THR A 182 24.59 10.99 10.02
C THR A 182 24.83 11.30 8.55
N ASN A 183 23.78 11.30 7.73
CA ASN A 183 23.85 11.70 6.32
C ASN A 183 22.53 12.35 5.90
N TYR A 184 22.58 13.60 5.42
CA TYR A 184 21.39 14.35 4.98
C TYR A 184 20.83 13.86 3.64
N LEU A 185 21.58 13.02 2.91
CA LEU A 185 21.21 12.55 1.57
C LEU A 185 21.02 13.70 0.57
N THR A 186 21.69 14.84 0.79
CA THR A 186 21.50 16.11 0.05
C THR A 186 21.51 15.98 -1.47
N ARG A 187 22.31 15.07 -2.02
CA ARG A 187 22.35 14.79 -3.47
C ARG A 187 20.97 14.39 -4.01
N TRP A 188 20.25 13.61 -3.23
CA TRP A 188 18.91 13.17 -3.55
C TRP A 188 17.92 14.17 -2.97
N SER A 189 17.93 14.39 -1.65
CA SER A 189 16.86 15.10 -0.96
C SER A 189 16.90 16.63 -0.99
N GLY A 190 18.01 17.24 -1.43
CA GLY A 190 18.25 18.68 -1.29
C GLY A 190 18.38 19.18 0.17
N ILE A 191 18.18 18.31 1.16
CA ILE A 191 18.21 18.68 2.58
C ILE A 191 19.63 19.02 3.01
N THR A 192 19.80 20.15 3.69
CA THR A 192 21.07 20.55 4.29
C THR A 192 20.92 20.73 5.79
N LYS A 193 22.05 20.68 6.51
CA LYS A 193 22.08 21.00 7.94
C LYS A 193 21.54 22.40 8.21
N ALA A 194 21.94 23.40 7.41
CA ALA A 194 21.49 24.77 7.57
C ALA A 194 19.97 24.92 7.44
N LEU A 195 19.35 24.12 6.56
CA LEU A 195 17.89 24.09 6.39
C LEU A 195 17.17 23.50 7.62
N LEU A 196 17.75 22.47 8.26
CA LEU A 196 17.14 21.76 9.39
C LEU A 196 17.49 22.33 10.77
N ASP A 197 18.61 23.04 10.92
CA ASP A 197 19.04 23.62 12.19
C ASP A 197 17.94 24.49 12.86
N PRO A 198 17.26 25.42 12.15
CA PRO A 198 16.21 26.26 12.75
C PRO A 198 14.86 25.55 12.93
N VAL A 199 14.70 24.32 12.42
CA VAL A 199 13.41 23.62 12.42
C VAL A 199 13.13 23.00 13.79
N ASN A 200 11.97 23.32 14.36
CA ASN A 200 11.55 22.77 15.65
C ASN A 200 10.45 21.70 15.51
N LYS A 201 9.74 21.67 14.38
CA LYS A 201 8.60 20.78 14.19
C LYS A 201 9.04 19.32 14.22
N ARG A 202 8.26 18.49 14.92
CA ARG A 202 8.52 17.06 15.12
C ARG A 202 7.54 16.18 14.36
N LEU A 203 7.91 14.90 14.23
CA LEU A 203 7.12 13.90 13.51
C LEU A 203 5.69 13.80 14.07
N GLU A 204 5.51 13.86 15.39
CA GLU A 204 4.21 13.75 16.03
C GLU A 204 3.27 14.90 15.66
N GLU A 205 3.82 16.07 15.34
CA GLU A 205 3.05 17.23 14.89
C GLU A 205 2.59 17.04 13.46
N VAL A 206 3.49 16.59 12.58
CA VAL A 206 3.16 16.23 11.20
C VAL A 206 2.07 15.17 11.16
N GLN A 207 2.18 14.11 11.95
CA GLN A 207 1.16 13.06 12.01
C GLN A 207 -0.21 13.61 12.43
N ARG A 208 -0.26 14.55 13.39
CA ARG A 208 -1.51 15.20 13.80
C ARG A 208 -2.07 16.10 12.71
N ASP A 209 -1.21 16.79 11.97
CA ASP A 209 -1.64 17.68 10.90
C ASP A 209 -2.20 16.87 9.73
N LEU A 210 -1.53 15.78 9.34
CA LEU A 210 -2.04 14.86 8.32
C LEU A 210 -3.36 14.20 8.73
N GLN A 211 -3.52 13.83 10.00
CA GLN A 211 -4.79 13.29 10.52
C GLN A 211 -5.95 14.28 10.46
N LYS A 212 -5.68 15.59 10.48
CA LYS A 212 -6.70 16.64 10.33
C LYS A 212 -6.96 16.98 8.86
N LEU A 213 -5.91 16.91 8.04
CA LEU A 213 -5.95 17.24 6.62
C LEU A 213 -6.70 16.18 5.80
N LEU A 214 -6.41 14.90 6.05
CA LEU A 214 -6.87 13.81 5.21
C LEU A 214 -8.29 13.35 5.60
N PRO A 215 -9.28 13.41 4.70
CA PRO A 215 -10.60 12.85 4.94
C PRO A 215 -10.58 11.31 5.09
N PRO A 216 -11.64 10.71 5.66
CA PRO A 216 -11.73 9.26 5.88
C PRO A 216 -11.65 8.38 4.63
N ASP A 217 -11.98 8.90 3.44
CA ASP A 217 -11.86 8.25 2.13
C ASP A 217 -10.72 8.83 1.27
N ALA A 218 -9.75 9.54 1.88
CA ALA A 218 -8.60 10.03 1.15
C ALA A 218 -7.82 8.89 0.48
N ILE A 219 -7.42 9.09 -0.77
CA ILE A 219 -6.53 8.19 -1.50
C ILE A 219 -5.16 8.85 -1.60
N LEU A 220 -4.12 8.18 -1.09
CA LEU A 220 -2.74 8.65 -1.24
C LEU A 220 -2.14 8.17 -2.56
N CYS A 221 -1.58 9.09 -3.33
CA CYS A 221 -0.94 8.87 -4.62
C CYS A 221 0.53 9.27 -4.54
N GLY A 222 1.42 8.46 -5.12
CA GLY A 222 2.85 8.78 -5.16
C GLY A 222 3.70 7.64 -5.69
N GLN A 223 5.02 7.83 -5.66
CA GLN A 223 5.99 6.84 -6.13
C GLN A 223 6.65 6.17 -4.94
N SER A 224 6.48 4.84 -4.80
CA SER A 224 7.12 4.07 -3.73
C SER A 224 6.74 4.54 -2.32
N LEU A 225 5.45 4.83 -2.12
CA LEU A 225 4.88 5.38 -0.88
C LEU A 225 5.10 4.52 0.36
N GLN A 226 5.54 3.26 0.23
CA GLN A 226 5.95 2.48 1.38
C GLN A 226 7.07 3.18 2.17
N CYS A 227 8.00 3.84 1.46
CA CYS A 227 9.12 4.55 2.08
C CYS A 227 8.62 5.75 2.88
N ASP A 228 7.72 6.53 2.30
CA ASP A 228 7.09 7.71 2.90
C ASP A 228 6.29 7.33 4.14
N LEU A 229 5.41 6.32 4.04
CA LEU A 229 4.59 5.87 5.17
C LEU A 229 5.41 5.26 6.31
N LEU A 230 6.53 4.59 5.99
CA LEU A 230 7.50 4.13 7.00
C LEU A 230 8.20 5.31 7.69
N ALA A 231 8.62 6.33 6.94
CA ALA A 231 9.26 7.54 7.49
C ALA A 231 8.29 8.37 8.35
N LEU A 232 7.04 8.49 7.90
CA LEU A 232 5.94 9.12 8.63
C LEU A 232 5.50 8.30 9.86
N GLN A 233 5.87 7.02 9.93
CA GLN A 233 5.36 6.06 10.91
C GLN A 233 3.82 6.06 10.92
N MET A 234 3.21 5.93 9.75
CA MET A 234 1.76 5.95 9.60
C MET A 234 1.22 4.77 8.79
N PHE A 235 -0.01 4.36 9.13
CA PHE A 235 -0.80 3.40 8.37
C PHE A 235 -1.86 4.14 7.54
N HIS A 236 -1.95 3.78 6.26
CA HIS A 236 -2.99 4.27 5.36
C HIS A 236 -3.40 3.14 4.39
N PRO A 237 -4.70 2.83 4.27
CA PRO A 237 -5.17 1.68 3.50
C PRO A 237 -5.39 1.95 2.01
N TYR A 238 -5.57 3.21 1.60
CA TYR A 238 -5.97 3.56 0.23
C TYR A 238 -4.81 4.19 -0.53
N VAL A 239 -3.99 3.35 -1.17
CA VAL A 239 -2.76 3.79 -1.83
C VAL A 239 -2.81 3.48 -3.33
N ILE A 240 -2.49 4.48 -4.14
CA ILE A 240 -2.13 4.34 -5.55
C ILE A 240 -0.63 4.60 -5.68
N ASP A 241 0.14 3.54 -5.94
CA ASP A 241 1.60 3.63 -6.09
C ASP A 241 2.00 3.55 -7.56
N THR A 242 2.50 4.66 -8.10
CA THR A 242 2.92 4.77 -9.51
C THR A 242 4.06 3.82 -9.85
N SER A 243 4.91 3.46 -8.88
CA SER A 243 6.01 2.52 -9.07
C SER A 243 5.53 1.07 -9.26
N VAL A 244 4.33 0.75 -8.77
CA VAL A 244 3.72 -0.57 -8.84
C VAL A 244 2.81 -0.68 -10.07
N ILE A 245 1.92 0.29 -10.28
CA ILE A 245 0.96 0.26 -11.40
C ILE A 245 1.66 0.42 -12.76
N TYR A 246 2.77 1.15 -12.81
CA TYR A 246 3.58 1.31 -14.02
C TYR A 246 4.84 0.44 -14.00
N ASN A 247 4.82 -0.72 -13.34
CA ASN A 247 5.97 -1.63 -13.37
C ASN A 247 6.18 -2.24 -14.78
N LEU A 248 6.97 -1.55 -15.59
CA LEU A 248 7.29 -1.92 -16.98
C LEU A 248 8.07 -3.23 -17.10
N SER A 249 8.70 -3.69 -16.02
CA SER A 249 9.49 -4.93 -16.04
C SER A 249 8.63 -6.19 -15.89
N GLY A 250 7.40 -6.05 -15.36
CA GLY A 250 6.55 -7.16 -14.97
C GLY A 250 7.11 -8.02 -13.82
N GLN A 251 8.29 -7.69 -13.30
CA GLN A 251 8.92 -8.42 -12.20
C GLN A 251 8.68 -7.69 -10.88
N HIS A 252 8.13 -8.42 -9.91
CA HIS A 252 7.99 -7.91 -8.55
C HIS A 252 9.36 -7.51 -7.97
N GLY A 253 9.40 -6.37 -7.27
CA GLY A 253 10.61 -5.84 -6.65
C GLY A 253 11.54 -5.04 -7.58
N ILE A 254 11.33 -5.04 -8.90
CA ILE A 254 12.03 -4.13 -9.83
C ILE A 254 11.11 -2.99 -10.19
N LYS A 255 11.33 -1.83 -9.57
CA LYS A 255 10.53 -0.63 -9.78
C LYS A 255 11.23 0.31 -10.75
N PRO A 256 10.53 0.84 -11.78
CA PRO A 256 11.08 1.92 -12.57
C PRO A 256 11.25 3.17 -11.71
N SER A 257 12.29 3.97 -11.98
CA SER A 257 12.43 5.26 -11.33
C SER A 257 11.37 6.23 -11.85
N LEU A 258 10.98 7.19 -11.01
CA LEU A 258 10.05 8.25 -11.44
C LEU A 258 10.59 8.98 -12.67
N LYS A 259 11.91 9.22 -12.73
CA LYS A 259 12.59 9.78 -13.91
C LYS A 259 12.29 9.01 -15.20
N ILE A 260 12.36 7.67 -15.17
CA ILE A 260 12.05 6.83 -16.34
C ILE A 260 10.57 6.95 -16.71
N LEU A 261 9.68 6.95 -15.73
CA LEU A 261 8.24 7.07 -15.96
C LEU A 261 7.89 8.44 -16.56
N THR A 262 8.39 9.52 -15.99
CA THR A 262 8.20 10.89 -16.49
C THR A 262 8.75 11.05 -17.90
N GLN A 263 9.95 10.53 -18.18
CA GLN A 263 10.51 10.57 -19.53
C GLN A 263 9.65 9.81 -20.54
N ARG A 264 9.14 8.63 -20.15
CA ARG A 264 8.37 7.76 -21.04
C ARG A 264 6.96 8.27 -21.32
N PHE A 265 6.27 8.79 -20.30
CA PHE A 265 4.86 9.14 -20.40
C PHE A 265 4.60 10.64 -20.59
N LEU A 266 5.50 11.50 -20.13
CA LEU A 266 5.34 12.96 -20.20
C LEU A 266 6.34 13.62 -21.18
N GLY A 267 7.30 12.87 -21.71
CA GLY A 267 8.34 13.40 -22.60
C GLY A 267 9.32 14.36 -21.91
N TYR A 268 9.26 14.47 -20.58
CA TYR A 268 10.13 15.37 -19.81
C TYR A 268 11.51 14.72 -19.61
N LEU A 269 12.55 15.35 -20.14
CA LEU A 269 13.93 14.98 -19.83
C LEU A 269 14.34 15.68 -18.53
N TYR A 270 14.44 14.92 -17.44
CA TYR A 270 15.04 15.42 -16.20
C TYR A 270 16.52 15.80 -16.47
N GLU A 271 16.82 17.09 -16.56
CA GLU A 271 18.19 17.60 -16.56
C GLU A 271 18.85 17.27 -15.21
N ASN A 272 20.06 16.69 -15.26
CA ASN A 272 20.77 16.09 -14.12
C ASN A 272 21.29 17.10 -13.06
N SER A 273 20.80 18.34 -13.05
CA SER A 273 21.45 19.48 -12.40
C SER A 273 20.72 20.06 -11.20
N SER A 274 19.48 19.65 -10.91
CA SER A 274 18.74 20.15 -9.74
C SER A 274 18.58 19.08 -8.66
N PRO A 275 18.83 19.38 -7.37
CA PRO A 275 18.47 18.48 -6.27
C PRO A 275 16.96 18.16 -6.32
N HIS A 276 16.52 16.98 -5.82
CA HIS A 276 15.08 16.71 -5.77
C HIS A 276 14.42 17.79 -4.91
N LEU A 277 13.36 18.37 -5.46
CA LEU A 277 12.42 19.24 -4.77
C LEU A 277 11.14 18.45 -4.64
N SER A 278 10.59 18.35 -3.43
CA SER A 278 9.27 17.76 -3.20
C SER A 278 8.19 18.66 -3.77
N PHE A 279 7.83 18.39 -5.04
CA PHE A 279 6.93 19.15 -5.91
C PHE A 279 7.43 20.55 -6.33
#